data_AF-A0A7G5N125-F1
#
_entry.id   AF-A0A7G5N125-F1
#
_cell.length_a   1.000
_cell.length_b   1.000
_cell.length_c   1.000
_cell.angle_alpha   90.00
_cell.angle_beta   90.00
_cell.angle_gamma   90.00
#
_symmetry.space_group_name_H-M   'P 1'
#
loop_
_entity.id
_entity.type
_entity.pdbx_description
1 polymer ?
#
loop_
_entity_poly.entity_id
_entity_poly.type
_entity_poly.pdbx_seq_one_letter_code
_entity_poly.pdbx_strand_id
1 'polypeptide(L)'
;MIICVCGMIGAGKSLYCKGKNGIVSDCDELGDKEKQLDFTLENELKSENIYHITCYPTQKEREIFKNMDVKYIWINTTYSQCRNNILRRGRERDLKNMVAVLQRNEDILNRYLHSEIRFEVIDIFQTNERW
;
A
#
# COMPACT_ATOMS: atom_id res chain seq x y z
N MET A 1 -5.61 15.96 2.72
CA MET A 1 -5.30 14.79 3.59
C MET A 1 -4.57 13.72 2.80
N ILE A 2 -3.49 13.18 3.35
CA ILE A 2 -2.77 12.02 2.79
C ILE A 2 -3.37 10.74 3.37
N ILE A 3 -3.78 9.82 2.50
CA ILE A 3 -4.27 8.49 2.86
C ILE A 3 -3.20 7.49 2.42
N CYS A 4 -2.39 7.02 3.38
CA CYS A 4 -1.41 5.96 3.14
C CYS A 4 -2.12 4.61 3.07
N VAL A 5 -2.34 4.12 1.85
CA VAL A 5 -2.97 2.82 1.60
C VAL A 5 -1.90 1.74 1.65
N CYS A 6 -1.88 0.98 2.75
CA CYS A 6 -0.88 -0.02 3.10
C CYS A 6 -1.42 -1.44 2.95
N GLY A 7 -0.53 -2.42 2.94
CA GLY A 7 -0.87 -3.84 2.85
C GLY A 7 0.17 -4.63 2.08
N MET A 8 0.09 -5.95 2.18
CA MET A 8 0.96 -6.89 1.48
C MET A 8 0.98 -6.65 -0.05
N ILE A 9 2.04 -7.13 -0.71
CA ILE A 9 2.13 -7.18 -2.18
C ILE A 9 0.99 -8.07 -2.67
N GLY A 10 0.20 -7.56 -3.61
CA GLY A 10 -1.00 -8.24 -4.10
C GLY A 10 -2.25 -8.04 -3.24
N ALA A 11 -2.20 -7.21 -2.18
CA ALA A 11 -3.37 -7.02 -1.30
C ALA A 11 -4.54 -6.24 -1.91
N GLY A 12 -4.43 -5.75 -3.14
CA GLY A 12 -5.49 -4.99 -3.80
C GLY A 12 -5.57 -3.52 -3.36
N LYS A 13 -4.45 -2.94 -2.92
CA LYS A 13 -4.33 -1.49 -2.64
C LYS A 13 -4.82 -0.62 -3.80
N SER A 14 -4.33 -0.87 -5.03
CA SER A 14 -4.79 -0.14 -6.21
C SER A 14 -6.27 -0.40 -6.55
N LEU A 15 -6.82 -1.57 -6.18
CA LEU A 15 -8.25 -1.86 -6.32
C LEU A 15 -9.09 -1.03 -5.34
N TYR A 16 -8.64 -0.87 -4.09
CA TYR A 16 -9.28 0.00 -3.10
C TYR A 16 -9.36 1.46 -3.57
N CYS A 17 -8.28 1.95 -4.21
CA CYS A 17 -8.23 3.32 -4.73
C CYS A 17 -9.08 3.53 -5.99
N LYS A 18 -9.43 2.46 -6.71
CA LYS A 18 -10.16 2.56 -7.98
C LYS A 18 -11.55 3.16 -7.75
N GLY A 19 -11.84 4.27 -8.44
CA GLY A 19 -13.14 4.95 -8.34
C GLY A 19 -13.31 5.82 -7.11
N LYS A 20 -12.26 6.01 -6.29
CA LYS A 20 -12.25 7.02 -5.23
C LYS A 20 -12.03 8.41 -5.84
N ASN A 21 -12.68 9.42 -5.29
CA ASN A 21 -12.38 10.82 -5.60
C ASN A 21 -11.07 11.21 -4.88
N GLY A 22 -10.06 11.59 -5.66
CA GLY A 22 -8.75 12.00 -5.16
C GLY A 22 -7.63 11.65 -6.14
N ILE A 23 -6.40 12.02 -5.78
CA ILE A 23 -5.21 11.72 -6.57
C ILE A 23 -4.59 10.42 -6.06
N VAL A 24 -4.22 9.51 -6.96
CA VAL A 24 -3.53 8.26 -6.61
C VAL A 24 -2.04 8.43 -6.88
N SER A 25 -1.24 8.18 -5.85
CA SER A 25 0.22 8.17 -5.92
C SER A 25 0.70 6.72 -5.81
N ASP A 26 0.93 6.07 -6.96
CA ASP A 26 1.37 4.67 -7.06
C ASP A 26 2.82 4.60 -7.57
N CYS A 27 3.70 4.01 -6.75
CA CYS A 27 5.10 3.78 -7.13
C CYS A 27 5.22 2.93 -8.40
N ASP A 28 4.26 2.04 -8.65
CA ASP A 28 4.28 1.19 -9.83
C ASP A 28 4.04 1.98 -11.13
N GLU A 29 3.36 3.12 -11.05
CA GLU A 29 3.12 4.04 -12.19
C GLU A 29 4.23 5.09 -12.32
N LEU A 30 4.75 5.58 -11.18
CA LEU A 30 5.77 6.63 -11.14
C LEU A 30 7.20 6.10 -11.30
N GLY A 31 7.39 4.79 -11.13
CA GLY A 31 8.62 4.05 -11.40
C GLY A 31 9.68 4.12 -10.30
N ASP A 32 9.64 5.13 -9.42
CA ASP A 32 10.59 5.32 -8.34
C ASP A 32 9.94 5.90 -7.07
N LYS A 33 10.53 5.58 -5.92
CA LYS A 33 10.04 5.98 -4.60
C LYS A 33 10.25 7.46 -4.30
N GLU A 34 11.32 8.07 -4.77
CA GLU A 34 11.53 9.51 -4.59
C GLU A 34 10.53 10.29 -5.44
N LYS A 35 10.35 9.89 -6.70
CA LYS A 35 9.30 10.44 -7.57
C LYS A 35 7.91 10.31 -6.96
N GLN A 36 7.60 9.18 -6.33
CA GLN A 36 6.33 8.99 -5.63
C GLN A 36 6.15 9.98 -4.48
N LEU A 37 7.20 10.19 -3.68
CA LEU A 37 7.17 11.15 -2.57
C LEU A 37 6.96 12.58 -3.09
N ASP A 38 7.75 13.00 -4.07
CA ASP A 38 7.66 14.33 -4.67
C ASP A 38 6.26 14.55 -5.26
N PHE A 39 5.74 13.59 -6.02
CA PHE A 39 4.39 13.64 -6.55
C PHE A 39 3.32 13.74 -5.45
N THR A 40 3.49 13.04 -4.34
CA THR A 40 2.57 13.11 -3.20
C THR A 40 2.57 14.51 -2.59
N LEU A 41 3.75 15.09 -2.38
CA LEU A 41 3.93 16.41 -1.78
C LEU A 41 3.42 17.53 -2.68
N GLU A 42 3.74 17.48 -3.98
CA GLU A 42 3.30 18.47 -4.96
C GLU A 42 1.77 18.56 -5.10
N ASN A 43 1.07 17.49 -4.75
CA ASN A 43 -0.38 17.41 -4.88
C ASN A 43 -1.12 17.58 -3.57
N GLU A 44 -0.44 17.57 -2.41
CA GLU A 44 -1.05 17.55 -1.06
C GLU A 44 -2.06 18.67 -0.84
N LEU A 45 -1.78 19.87 -1.36
CA LEU A 45 -2.66 21.03 -1.30
C LEU A 45 -3.60 21.17 -2.50
N LYS A 46 -3.46 20.33 -3.53
CA LYS A 46 -4.23 20.39 -4.79
C LYS A 46 -5.47 19.49 -4.78
N SER A 47 -5.60 18.60 -3.79
CA SER A 47 -6.71 17.66 -3.68
C SER A 47 -7.12 17.47 -2.23
N GLU A 48 -8.41 17.24 -2.00
CA GLU A 48 -8.92 16.88 -0.67
C GLU A 48 -8.25 15.60 -0.15
N ASN A 49 -8.05 14.62 -1.04
CA ASN A 49 -7.52 13.31 -0.70
C ASN A 49 -6.43 12.86 -1.67
N ILE A 50 -5.30 12.41 -1.12
CA ILE A 50 -4.25 11.71 -1.87
C ILE A 50 -4.08 10.30 -1.35
N TYR A 51 -4.26 9.33 -2.22
CA TYR A 51 -4.04 7.93 -1.92
C TYR A 51 -2.60 7.55 -2.24
N HIS A 52 -1.73 7.60 -1.23
CA HIS A 52 -0.34 7.18 -1.34
C HIS A 52 -0.24 5.66 -1.15
N ILE A 53 -0.03 4.92 -2.24
CA ILE A 53 0.03 3.45 -2.22
C ILE A 53 1.43 3.01 -1.82
N THR A 54 1.55 2.31 -0.70
CA THR A 54 2.82 1.72 -0.24
C THR A 54 2.54 0.36 0.39
N CYS A 55 3.55 -0.49 0.56
CA CYS A 55 3.32 -1.76 1.27
C CYS A 55 3.28 -1.54 2.79
N TYR A 56 4.23 -0.76 3.28
CA TYR A 56 4.32 -0.30 4.65
C TYR A 56 5.12 1.02 4.62
N PRO A 57 4.73 2.06 5.38
CA PRO A 57 5.39 3.35 5.33
C PRO A 57 6.84 3.24 5.80
N THR A 58 7.77 3.70 4.97
CA THR A 58 9.20 3.80 5.27
C THR A 58 9.46 4.85 6.35
N GLN A 59 10.65 4.83 6.96
CA GLN A 59 11.03 5.86 7.91
C GLN A 59 11.01 7.26 7.28
N LYS A 60 11.55 7.40 6.06
CA LYS A 60 11.53 8.65 5.28
C LYS A 60 10.10 9.15 5.05
N GLU A 61 9.20 8.28 4.60
CA GLU A 61 7.77 8.62 4.44
C GLU A 61 7.18 9.13 5.78
N ARG A 62 7.43 8.44 6.90
CA ARG A 62 6.91 8.87 8.22
C ARG A 62 7.49 10.19 8.71
N GLU A 63 8.77 10.45 8.47
CA GLU A 63 9.42 11.71 8.87
C GLU A 63 8.87 12.89 8.09
N ILE A 64 8.73 12.74 6.77
CA ILE A 64 8.17 13.75 5.88
C ILE A 64 6.71 14.04 6.24
N PHE A 65 5.91 12.99 6.47
CA PHE A 65 4.48 13.13 6.73
C PHE A 65 4.15 13.47 8.20
N LYS A 66 5.14 13.54 9.10
CA LYS A 66 4.94 13.68 10.56
C LYS A 66 4.05 14.86 10.96
N ASN A 67 4.13 15.97 10.23
CA ASN A 67 3.38 17.21 10.52
C ASN A 67 2.23 17.44 9.53
N MET A 68 1.85 16.42 8.76
CA MET A 68 0.77 16.47 7.78
C MET A 68 -0.46 15.74 8.30
N ASP A 69 -1.63 16.05 7.73
CA ASP A 69 -2.86 15.32 8.00
C ASP A 69 -2.84 13.97 7.27
N VAL A 70 -2.54 12.89 8.01
CA VAL A 70 -2.28 11.55 7.46
C VAL A 70 -3.17 10.51 8.10
N LYS A 71 -3.90 9.79 7.25
CA LYS A 71 -4.65 8.59 7.61
C LYS A 71 -3.92 7.35 7.10
N TYR A 72 -3.70 6.37 7.97
CA TYR A 72 -3.13 5.08 7.58
C TYR A 72 -4.23 4.03 7.43
N ILE A 73 -4.26 3.37 6.28
CA ILE A 73 -5.20 2.28 5.98
C ILE A 73 -4.40 1.01 5.78
N TRP A 74 -4.86 -0.10 6.35
CA TRP A 74 -4.34 -1.43 6.07
C TRP A 74 -5.37 -2.23 5.29
N ILE A 75 -5.03 -2.62 4.06
CA ILE A 75 -5.85 -3.53 3.28
C ILE A 75 -5.63 -4.95 3.78
N ASN A 76 -6.62 -5.47 4.49
CA ASN A 76 -6.60 -6.81 5.04
C ASN A 76 -6.89 -7.85 3.95
N THR A 77 -6.04 -8.87 3.89
CA THR A 77 -6.15 -9.93 2.90
C THR A 77 -5.35 -11.15 3.35
N THR A 78 -5.60 -12.29 2.73
CA THR A 78 -4.89 -13.55 3.00
C THR A 78 -3.68 -13.72 2.09
N TYR A 79 -2.68 -14.49 2.53
CA TYR A 79 -1.52 -14.85 1.69
C TYR A 79 -1.95 -15.53 0.38
N SER A 80 -2.97 -16.39 0.43
CA SER A 80 -3.52 -17.07 -0.75
C SER A 80 -4.08 -16.05 -1.76
N GLN A 81 -4.88 -15.09 -1.29
CA GLN A 81 -5.42 -14.04 -2.14
C GLN A 81 -4.31 -13.14 -2.71
N CYS A 82 -3.33 -12.76 -1.89
CA CYS A 82 -2.13 -12.05 -2.34
C CYS A 82 -1.42 -12.78 -3.47
N ARG A 83 -1.14 -14.08 -3.30
CA ARG A 83 -0.48 -14.91 -4.31
C ARG A 83 -1.28 -14.96 -5.60
N ASN A 84 -2.58 -15.21 -5.52
CA ASN A 84 -3.46 -15.24 -6.68
C ASN A 84 -3.47 -13.90 -7.42
N ASN A 85 -3.52 -12.79 -6.69
CA ASN A 85 -3.48 -11.45 -7.27
C ASN A 85 -2.13 -11.14 -7.94
N ILE A 86 -1.00 -11.56 -7.34
CA ILE A 86 0.33 -11.39 -7.93
C ILE A 86 0.44 -12.19 -9.23
N LEU A 87 0.03 -13.46 -9.21
CA LEU A 87 0.05 -14.35 -10.39
C LEU A 87 -0.82 -13.78 -11.52
N ARG A 88 -2.05 -13.35 -11.21
CA ARG A 88 -2.96 -12.76 -12.20
C ARG A 88 -2.43 -11.45 -12.79
N ARG A 89 -1.76 -10.63 -11.98
CA ARG A 89 -1.14 -9.38 -12.44
C ARG A 89 0.05 -9.64 -13.37
N GLY A 90 0.73 -10.78 -13.22
CA GLY A 90 1.69 -11.27 -14.21
C GLY A 90 2.96 -10.44 -14.39
N ARG A 91 3.40 -9.68 -13.38
CA ARG A 91 4.58 -8.81 -13.51
C ARG A 91 5.85 -9.65 -13.55
N GLU A 92 6.65 -9.47 -14.60
CA GLU A 92 7.86 -10.26 -14.84
C GLU A 92 8.79 -10.29 -13.62
N ARG A 93 9.01 -9.14 -12.96
CA ARG A 93 9.85 -9.04 -11.76
C ARG A 93 9.32 -9.86 -10.58
N ASP A 94 8.00 -9.92 -10.41
CA ASP A 94 7.35 -10.66 -9.31
C ASP A 94 7.38 -12.16 -9.62
N LEU A 95 7.20 -12.54 -10.89
CA LEU A 95 7.21 -13.93 -11.35
C LEU A 95 8.62 -14.54 -11.37
N LYS A 96 9.65 -13.75 -11.67
CA LYS A 96 11.06 -14.18 -11.65
C LYS A 96 11.51 -14.70 -10.29
N ASN A 97 10.97 -14.14 -9.20
CA ASN A 97 11.31 -14.57 -7.85
C ASN A 97 10.09 -14.54 -6.91
N MET A 98 9.11 -15.40 -7.19
CA MET A 98 7.90 -15.51 -6.40
C MET A 98 8.18 -15.83 -4.92
N VAL A 99 9.19 -16.65 -4.63
CA VAL A 99 9.57 -17.01 -3.25
C VAL A 99 9.96 -15.77 -2.46
N ALA A 100 10.83 -14.92 -3.00
CA ALA A 100 11.22 -13.68 -2.34
C ALA A 100 10.04 -12.72 -2.16
N VAL A 101 9.11 -12.65 -3.12
CA VAL A 101 7.90 -11.82 -2.99
C VAL A 101 7.00 -12.32 -1.84
N LEU A 102 6.84 -13.63 -1.69
CA LEU A 102 6.04 -14.20 -0.60
C LEU A 102 6.71 -14.02 0.76
N GLN A 103 8.02 -14.24 0.87
CA GLN A 103 8.80 -13.90 2.08
C GLN A 103 8.67 -12.41 2.43
N ARG A 104 8.69 -11.54 1.41
CA ARG A 104 8.50 -10.11 1.64
C ARG A 104 7.12 -9.77 2.20
N ASN A 105 6.08 -10.51 1.83
CA ASN A 105 4.76 -10.35 2.44
C ASN A 105 4.76 -10.74 3.92
N GLU A 106 5.49 -11.78 4.31
CA GLU A 106 5.67 -12.16 5.71
C GLU A 106 6.35 -11.03 6.50
N ASP A 107 7.43 -10.45 5.97
CA ASP A 107 8.09 -9.29 6.59
C ASP A 107 7.14 -8.10 6.75
N ILE A 108 6.36 -7.81 5.70
CA ILE A 108 5.41 -6.68 5.68
C ILE A 108 4.33 -6.88 6.74
N LEU A 109 3.76 -8.09 6.82
CA LEU A 109 2.74 -8.42 7.82
C LEU A 109 3.33 -8.33 9.23
N ASN A 110 4.52 -8.87 9.44
CA ASN A 110 5.18 -8.84 10.75
C ASN A 110 5.43 -7.39 11.22
N ARG A 111 5.83 -6.50 10.31
CA ARG A 111 5.98 -5.05 10.60
C ARG A 111 4.66 -4.38 10.95
N TYR A 112 3.57 -4.76 10.29
CA TYR A 112 2.23 -4.26 10.59
C TYR A 112 1.75 -4.71 11.97
N LEU A 113 1.89 -6.00 12.30
CA LEU A 113 1.45 -6.57 13.57
C LEU A 113 2.19 -5.98 14.78
N HIS A 114 3.44 -5.57 14.60
CA HIS A 114 4.25 -4.92 15.64
C HIS A 114 4.34 -3.40 15.46
N SER A 115 3.47 -2.81 14.64
CA SER A 115 3.48 -1.38 14.38
C SER A 115 2.83 -0.60 15.51
N GLU A 116 3.41 0.55 15.85
CA GLU A 116 2.75 1.56 16.69
C GLU A 116 1.83 2.49 15.88
N ILE A 117 1.81 2.36 14.55
CA ILE A 117 0.95 3.16 13.68
C ILE A 117 -0.48 2.66 13.81
N ARG A 118 -1.41 3.59 14.03
CA ARG A 118 -2.85 3.29 14.05
C ARG A 118 -3.37 3.17 12.63
N PHE A 119 -3.65 1.95 12.20
CA PHE A 119 -4.27 1.66 10.91
C PHE A 119 -5.78 1.49 11.04
N GLU A 120 -6.52 2.06 10.09
CA GLU A 120 -7.88 1.61 9.79
C GLU A 120 -7.82 0.37 8.90
N VAL A 121 -8.40 -0.73 9.36
CA VAL A 121 -8.36 -2.01 8.65
C VAL A 121 -9.54 -2.10 7.70
N ILE A 122 -9.26 -2.41 6.42
CA ILE A 122 -10.27 -2.49 5.36
C ILE A 122 -10.19 -3.86 4.70
N ASP A 123 -11.30 -4.59 4.74
CA ASP A 123 -11.52 -5.81 3.96
C ASP A 123 -12.12 -5.44 2.60
N ILE A 124 -11.39 -5.73 1.51
CA ILE A 124 -11.88 -5.50 0.13
C ILE A 124 -12.26 -6.79 -0.61
N PHE A 125 -11.85 -7.94 -0.07
CA PHE A 125 -12.23 -9.25 -0.57
C PHE A 125 -13.15 -9.89 0.45
N GLN A 126 -14.23 -10.54 -0.02
CA GLN A 126 -15.04 -11.37 0.86
C GLN A 126 -14.24 -12.64 1.20
N THR A 127 -13.65 -12.67 2.40
CA THR A 127 -12.95 -13.86 2.92
C THR A 127 -13.47 -14.22 4.31
N ASN A 128 -13.57 -15.51 4.61
CA ASN A 128 -13.91 -16.01 5.95
C ASN A 128 -12.69 -16.05 6.88
N GLU A 129 -11.48 -15.86 6.35
CA GLU A 129 -10.24 -15.75 7.12
C GLU A 129 -10.01 -14.27 7.49
N ARG A 130 -10.00 -13.97 8.79
CA ARG A 130 -9.64 -12.66 9.38
C ARG A 130 -8.41 -12.89 10.28
N TRP A 131 -7.45 -11.97 10.24
CA TRP A 131 -6.24 -11.98 11.07
C TRP A 131 -6.29 -10.81 12.04
#